data_AF-A4Y885-F1
#
_entry.id   AF-A4Y885-F1
#
_cell.length_a   1.000
_cell.length_b   1.000
_cell.length_c   1.000
_cell.angle_alpha   90.00
_cell.angle_beta   90.00
_cell.angle_gamma   90.00
#
_symmetry.space_group_name_H-M   'P 1'
#
loop_
_entity.id
_entity.type
_entity.pdbx_description
1 polymer ?
#
loop_
_entity_poly.entity_id
_entity_poly.type
_entity_poly.pdbx_seq_one_letter_code
_entity_poly.pdbx_strand_id
1 'polypeptide(L)'
;MLPSSQPMTDNEHVTNTEVTSVEMPSAELACEQTLDASAVFIGLVNPKTPVNVGGIMRASGCYGVDGVFYTGRRYELAARSGAVQYHVDTKDAGERIPLTGVTSLLAAIPADTQLICVDLVVGATPLPDFVHPVKAFYVFGPEDGTIGQEIIDKADAVVYVPTVGCMNLAASVNVLLYDRLAKSHREAASLTSSLASGLPSNLSGDALIRQSRDNNNRTRVKVARAPRKPRHVESSSVGSSSLEPSSIDNTIVVTAA
;
A
#
# COMPACT_ATOMS: atom_id res chain seq x y z
N MET A 1 76.84 42.25 -19.20
CA MET A 1 77.91 41.91 -18.25
C MET A 1 77.27 41.49 -16.93
N LEU A 2 77.29 40.20 -16.62
CA LEU A 2 77.29 39.66 -15.24
C LEU A 2 78.71 39.84 -14.65
N PRO A 3 79.06 39.44 -13.39
CA PRO A 3 78.29 39.04 -12.19
C PRO A 3 78.86 39.66 -10.87
N SER A 4 78.33 39.29 -9.69
CA SER A 4 79.05 39.16 -8.39
C SER A 4 78.09 38.58 -7.33
N SER A 5 78.03 37.26 -7.11
CA SER A 5 78.76 36.41 -6.11
C SER A 5 78.33 36.62 -4.65
N GLN A 6 77.52 35.71 -4.06
CA GLN A 6 77.86 34.58 -3.16
C GLN A 6 77.66 34.94 -1.65
N PRO A 7 77.47 34.01 -0.68
CA PRO A 7 77.77 32.56 -0.70
C PRO A 7 76.68 31.61 -0.12
N MET A 8 77.00 30.31 -0.16
CA MET A 8 76.32 29.16 0.45
C MET A 8 76.43 29.10 1.98
N THR A 9 75.40 28.55 2.65
CA THR A 9 75.55 27.70 3.85
C THR A 9 74.45 26.64 3.89
N ASP A 10 74.85 25.42 4.19
CA ASP A 10 74.06 24.20 4.27
C ASP A 10 73.17 24.09 5.52
N ASN A 11 72.20 23.17 5.39
CA ASN A 11 71.72 22.22 6.39
C ASN A 11 70.72 22.66 7.48
N GLU A 12 69.56 21.99 7.47
CA GLU A 12 68.96 21.22 8.59
C GLU A 12 67.43 21.33 8.72
N HIS A 13 66.86 20.17 9.04
CA HIS A 13 65.53 19.89 9.59
C HIS A 13 64.33 19.81 8.63
N VAL A 14 64.34 18.72 7.85
CA VAL A 14 63.12 17.95 7.56
C VAL A 14 62.63 17.36 8.88
N THR A 15 61.54 17.89 9.42
CA THR A 15 60.80 17.23 10.51
C THR A 15 59.78 16.30 9.87
N ASN A 16 60.02 15.00 10.02
CA ASN A 16 59.04 13.96 9.79
C ASN A 16 57.87 14.16 10.77
N THR A 17 56.73 14.62 10.28
CA THR A 17 55.46 14.47 11.00
C THR A 17 54.90 13.10 10.62
N GLU A 18 55.04 12.15 11.55
CA GLU A 18 54.34 10.86 11.52
C GLU A 18 52.83 11.12 11.34
N VAL A 19 52.28 10.68 10.21
CA VAL A 19 50.85 10.46 10.08
C VAL A 19 50.57 9.13 10.78
N THR A 20 50.18 9.23 12.04
CA THR A 20 49.64 8.12 12.82
C THR A 20 48.39 7.60 12.10
N SER A 21 48.50 6.36 11.64
CA SER A 21 47.36 5.58 11.15
C SER A 21 46.41 5.38 12.33
N VAL A 22 45.30 6.11 12.33
CA VAL A 22 44.22 5.87 13.28
C VAL A 22 43.48 4.64 12.76
N GLU A 23 43.72 3.53 13.45
CA GLU A 23 43.01 2.27 13.29
C GLU A 23 41.50 2.49 13.30
N MET A 24 40.85 1.93 12.29
CA MET A 24 39.40 1.72 12.23
C MET A 24 38.96 0.95 13.48
N PRO A 25 37.92 1.40 14.22
CA PRO A 25 37.35 0.57 15.28
C PRO A 25 36.74 -0.68 14.65
N SER A 26 37.29 -1.81 15.06
CA SER A 26 36.88 -3.16 14.76
C SER A 26 35.38 -3.40 14.97
N ALA A 27 34.87 -4.28 14.12
CA ALA A 27 33.58 -4.93 14.18
C ALA A 27 33.23 -5.44 15.59
N GLU A 28 32.37 -4.71 16.30
CA GLU A 28 31.48 -5.24 17.33
C GLU A 28 30.52 -4.12 17.77
N LEU A 29 29.49 -3.84 16.95
CA LEU A 29 28.28 -3.19 17.48
C LEU A 29 27.05 -3.65 16.68
N ALA A 30 26.30 -4.52 17.35
CA ALA A 30 24.88 -4.78 17.19
C ALA A 30 24.37 -5.12 15.79
N CYS A 31 24.30 -6.43 15.54
CA CYS A 31 23.23 -7.04 14.77
C CYS A 31 21.87 -6.68 15.40
N GLU A 32 21.34 -5.50 15.10
CA GLU A 32 19.90 -5.26 15.02
C GLU A 32 19.53 -5.37 13.55
N GLN A 33 19.43 -6.61 13.06
CA GLN A 33 18.63 -6.88 11.87
C GLN A 33 17.18 -6.59 12.24
N THR A 34 16.80 -5.31 12.17
CA THR A 34 15.41 -4.90 12.13
C THR A 34 14.77 -5.64 10.96
N LEU A 35 13.67 -6.35 11.20
CA LEU A 35 12.78 -6.77 10.12
C LEU A 35 12.56 -5.53 9.24
N ASP A 36 13.00 -5.58 7.98
CA ASP A 36 12.91 -4.44 7.07
C ASP A 36 11.50 -3.86 7.12
N ALA A 37 11.37 -2.66 7.69
CA ALA A 37 10.07 -2.02 7.83
C ALA A 37 9.48 -1.84 6.41
N SER A 38 8.25 -2.33 6.22
CA SER A 38 7.50 -2.09 4.98
C SER A 38 7.37 -0.60 4.75
N ALA A 39 7.62 -0.15 3.52
CA ALA A 39 7.46 1.24 3.12
C ALA A 39 6.70 1.32 1.79
N VAL A 40 5.77 2.27 1.69
CA VAL A 40 4.91 2.46 0.54
C VAL A 40 4.90 3.92 0.14
N PHE A 41 5.36 4.19 -1.08
CA PHE A 41 5.35 5.51 -1.69
C PHE A 41 4.53 5.51 -2.97
N ILE A 42 3.92 6.64 -3.28
CA ILE A 42 3.14 6.86 -4.50
C ILE A 42 3.79 7.96 -5.32
N GLY A 43 4.01 7.73 -6.61
CA GLY A 43 4.44 8.71 -7.59
C GLY A 43 3.32 8.98 -8.61
N LEU A 44 3.00 10.25 -8.83
CA LEU A 44 1.99 10.68 -9.79
C LEU A 44 2.65 11.44 -10.93
N VAL A 45 2.54 10.93 -12.15
CA VAL A 45 3.08 11.61 -13.34
C VAL A 45 2.14 12.75 -13.73
N ASN A 46 2.58 13.99 -13.50
CA ASN A 46 1.89 15.22 -13.90
C ASN A 46 0.37 15.20 -13.65
N PRO A 47 -0.14 14.92 -12.44
CA PRO A 47 -1.58 14.76 -12.19
C PRO A 47 -2.36 16.03 -12.55
N LYS A 48 -3.57 15.85 -13.09
CA LYS A 48 -4.39 16.94 -13.65
C LYS A 48 -5.29 17.58 -12.63
N THR A 49 -6.02 16.78 -11.85
CA THR A 49 -7.17 17.29 -11.07
C THR A 49 -6.93 17.24 -9.56
N PRO A 50 -7.23 18.32 -8.81
CA PRO A 50 -7.18 18.30 -7.34
C PRO A 50 -8.09 17.24 -6.72
N VAL A 51 -9.19 16.88 -7.38
CA VAL A 51 -10.12 15.84 -6.91
C VAL A 51 -9.45 14.46 -6.87
N ASN A 52 -8.73 14.08 -7.94
CA ASN A 52 -7.98 12.82 -7.93
C ASN A 52 -6.88 12.84 -6.87
N VAL A 53 -6.12 13.93 -6.79
CA VAL A 53 -5.05 14.06 -5.78
C VAL A 53 -5.61 13.97 -4.37
N GLY A 54 -6.72 14.64 -4.05
CA GLY A 54 -7.39 14.54 -2.76
C GLY A 54 -7.91 13.14 -2.46
N GLY A 55 -8.49 12.45 -3.45
CA GLY A 55 -8.90 11.05 -3.32
C GLY A 55 -7.74 10.10 -3.05
N ILE A 56 -6.58 10.35 -3.68
CA ILE A 56 -5.34 9.60 -3.45
C ILE A 56 -4.81 9.86 -2.04
N MET A 57 -4.77 11.11 -1.59
CA MET A 57 -4.33 11.44 -0.22
C MET A 57 -5.23 10.78 0.84
N ARG A 58 -6.55 10.71 0.59
CA ARG A 58 -7.47 9.96 1.46
C ARG A 58 -7.15 8.46 1.46
N ALA A 59 -6.90 7.87 0.30
CA ALA A 59 -6.51 6.45 0.18
C ALA A 59 -5.20 6.20 0.92
N SER A 60 -4.19 7.06 0.70
CA SER A 60 -2.91 7.04 1.39
C SER A 60 -3.06 6.98 2.91
N GLY A 61 -3.96 7.80 3.47
CA GLY A 61 -4.29 7.78 4.90
C GLY A 61 -4.97 6.50 5.37
N CYS A 62 -5.83 5.91 4.53
CA CYS A 62 -6.55 4.67 4.86
C CYS A 62 -5.64 3.43 4.84
N TYR A 63 -4.62 3.42 3.98
CA TYR A 63 -3.76 2.27 3.74
C TYR A 63 -2.33 2.43 4.28
N GLY A 64 -2.02 3.54 4.96
CA GLY A 64 -0.72 3.75 5.60
C GLY A 64 0.43 3.98 4.62
N VAL A 65 0.22 4.82 3.60
CA VAL A 65 1.28 5.25 2.67
C VAL A 65 2.21 6.26 3.37
N ASP A 66 3.52 6.13 3.15
CA ASP A 66 4.56 6.94 3.80
C ASP A 66 4.81 8.28 3.10
N GLY A 67 4.51 8.38 1.80
CA GLY A 67 4.64 9.64 1.06
C GLY A 67 4.08 9.59 -0.35
N VAL A 68 3.63 10.75 -0.82
CA VAL A 68 3.12 10.96 -2.18
C VAL A 68 3.97 12.01 -2.88
N PHE A 69 4.45 11.67 -4.07
CA PHE A 69 5.26 12.52 -4.92
C PHE A 69 4.52 12.79 -6.22
N TYR A 70 4.68 13.99 -6.78
CA TYR A 70 4.12 14.30 -8.09
C TYR A 70 5.09 15.11 -8.94
N THR A 71 5.04 14.91 -10.25
CA THR A 71 5.76 15.77 -11.22
C THR A 71 4.83 16.78 -11.86
N GLY A 72 5.39 17.70 -12.64
CA GLY A 72 4.63 18.63 -13.47
C GLY A 72 3.91 19.73 -12.66
N ARG A 73 3.06 20.50 -13.37
CA ARG A 73 2.48 21.74 -12.83
C ARG A 73 0.96 21.80 -12.92
N ARG A 74 0.32 20.80 -13.54
CA ARG A 74 -1.14 20.81 -13.81
C ARG A 74 -1.94 20.86 -12.51
N TYR A 75 -1.62 19.97 -11.56
CA TYR A 75 -2.21 19.97 -10.23
C TYR A 75 -2.08 21.32 -9.53
N GLU A 76 -0.86 21.88 -9.45
CA GLU A 76 -0.64 23.16 -8.74
C GLU A 76 -1.40 24.33 -9.37
N LEU A 77 -1.43 24.38 -10.71
CA LEU A 77 -2.18 25.39 -11.44
C LEU A 77 -3.68 25.26 -11.16
N ALA A 78 -4.21 24.03 -11.24
CA ALA A 78 -5.62 23.75 -10.96
C ALA A 78 -5.99 24.09 -9.51
N ALA A 79 -5.16 23.70 -8.54
CA ALA A 79 -5.36 23.97 -7.12
C ALA A 79 -5.36 25.47 -6.79
N ARG A 80 -4.52 26.27 -7.46
CA ARG A 80 -4.50 27.74 -7.31
C ARG A 80 -5.71 28.44 -7.95
N SER A 81 -6.26 27.87 -9.01
CA SER A 81 -7.28 28.53 -9.85
C SER A 81 -8.73 28.47 -9.32
N GLY A 82 -8.96 27.92 -8.13
CA GLY A 82 -10.16 28.26 -7.36
C GLY A 82 -11.49 27.65 -7.82
N ALA A 83 -11.53 26.34 -8.02
CA ALA A 83 -12.75 25.60 -7.72
C ALA A 83 -12.49 24.74 -6.48
N VAL A 84 -12.98 25.20 -5.33
CA VAL A 84 -13.09 24.40 -4.09
C VAL A 84 -14.07 23.26 -4.39
N GLN A 85 -13.60 22.26 -5.12
CA GLN A 85 -14.36 21.07 -5.43
C GLN A 85 -13.82 19.99 -4.50
N TYR A 86 -14.60 19.79 -3.43
CA TYR A 86 -14.55 18.68 -2.49
C TYR A 86 -13.45 18.80 -1.43
N HIS A 87 -13.85 19.33 -0.28
CA HIS A 87 -13.39 18.81 1.01
C HIS A 87 -13.62 17.29 0.97
N VAL A 88 -12.62 16.52 0.54
CA VAL A 88 -12.65 15.06 0.61
C VAL A 88 -12.44 14.71 2.09
N ASP A 89 -13.49 14.94 2.87
CA ASP A 89 -13.73 14.50 4.25
C ASP A 89 -12.46 14.29 5.10
N THR A 90 -12.14 15.32 5.88
CA THR A 90 -11.11 15.37 6.92
C THR A 90 -11.31 14.29 7.97
N LYS A 91 -10.74 13.11 7.72
CA LYS A 91 -10.03 12.43 8.80
C LYS A 91 -8.56 12.83 8.66
N ASP A 92 -7.99 13.42 9.70
CA ASP A 92 -6.63 13.98 9.87
C ASP A 92 -5.44 13.11 9.37
N ALA A 93 -5.69 11.96 8.75
CA ALA A 93 -4.66 11.12 8.14
C ALA A 93 -3.95 11.83 6.98
N GLY A 94 -4.66 12.71 6.24
CA GLY A 94 -4.05 13.53 5.18
C GLY A 94 -3.06 14.58 5.70
N GLU A 95 -3.17 15.00 6.97
CA GLU A 95 -2.28 16.03 7.55
C GLU A 95 -0.86 15.51 7.86
N ARG A 96 -0.66 14.18 7.89
CA ARG A 96 0.64 13.58 8.23
C ARG A 96 1.42 13.03 7.04
N ILE A 97 0.76 12.78 5.90
CA ILE A 97 1.40 12.18 4.73
C ILE A 97 1.95 13.30 3.84
N PRO A 98 3.28 13.36 3.59
CA PRO A 98 3.85 14.40 2.75
C PRO A 98 3.36 14.26 1.30
N LEU A 99 2.88 15.36 0.74
CA LEU A 99 2.61 15.52 -0.68
C LEU A 99 3.66 16.47 -1.29
N THR A 100 4.61 15.91 -2.04
CA THR A 100 5.81 16.63 -2.47
C THR A 100 5.90 16.73 -4.00
N GLY A 101 5.97 17.96 -4.50
CA GLY A 101 6.28 18.21 -5.91
C GLY A 101 7.77 17.96 -6.18
N VAL A 102 8.08 17.15 -7.19
CA VAL A 102 9.45 16.81 -7.60
C VAL A 102 9.65 17.01 -9.10
N THR A 103 10.89 17.26 -9.51
CA THR A 103 11.24 17.37 -10.93
C THR A 103 11.34 16.01 -11.62
N SER A 104 11.70 14.96 -10.88
CA SER A 104 11.84 13.60 -11.37
C SER A 104 11.39 12.60 -10.31
N LEU A 105 10.44 11.71 -10.66
CA LEU A 105 10.05 10.61 -9.77
C LEU A 105 11.21 9.64 -9.56
N LEU A 106 11.99 9.36 -10.60
CA LEU A 106 13.13 8.43 -10.54
C LEU A 106 14.20 8.89 -9.53
N ALA A 107 14.41 10.20 -9.41
CA ALA A 107 15.35 10.75 -8.44
C ALA A 107 14.77 10.85 -7.03
N ALA A 108 13.45 10.68 -6.87
CA ALA A 108 12.75 10.74 -5.60
C ALA A 108 12.52 9.35 -4.98
N ILE A 109 12.93 8.26 -5.66
CA ILE A 109 12.82 6.90 -5.14
C ILE A 109 13.77 6.75 -3.94
N PRO A 110 13.26 6.38 -2.75
CA PRO A 110 14.10 6.11 -1.58
C PRO A 110 15.03 4.91 -1.79
N ALA A 111 16.08 4.82 -0.98
CA ALA A 111 16.98 3.67 -1.02
C ALA A 111 16.22 2.35 -0.81
N ASP A 112 16.72 1.28 -1.43
CA ASP A 112 16.22 -0.09 -1.31
C ASP A 112 14.71 -0.25 -1.60
N THR A 113 14.16 0.61 -2.47
CA THR A 113 12.73 0.65 -2.81
C THR A 113 12.53 0.27 -4.26
N GLN A 114 11.69 -0.73 -4.52
CA GLN A 114 11.40 -1.17 -5.89
C GLN A 114 10.44 -0.23 -6.60
N LEU A 115 10.76 0.13 -7.84
CA LEU A 115 9.95 0.96 -8.73
C LEU A 115 8.91 0.10 -9.45
N ILE A 116 7.63 0.32 -9.12
CA ILE A 116 6.52 -0.42 -9.73
C ILE A 116 5.66 0.55 -10.54
N CYS A 117 5.67 0.41 -11.86
CA CYS A 117 4.81 1.22 -12.73
C CYS A 117 3.41 0.59 -12.86
N VAL A 118 2.38 1.41 -12.79
CA VAL A 118 0.98 0.98 -12.79
C VAL A 118 0.25 1.66 -13.94
N ASP A 119 0.09 0.94 -15.05
CA ASP A 119 -0.49 1.45 -16.28
C ASP A 119 -0.91 0.31 -17.23
N LEU A 120 -1.67 0.61 -18.28
CA LEU A 120 -2.09 -0.33 -19.32
C LEU A 120 -0.97 -0.53 -20.36
N VAL A 121 0.14 -1.13 -19.95
CA VAL A 121 1.27 -1.46 -20.82
C VAL A 121 1.18 -2.91 -21.30
N VAL A 122 1.42 -3.14 -22.59
CA VAL A 122 1.43 -4.49 -23.15
C VAL A 122 2.56 -5.31 -22.50
N GLY A 123 2.21 -6.48 -21.95
CA GLY A 123 3.15 -7.33 -21.21
C GLY A 123 3.22 -7.05 -19.72
N ALA A 124 2.47 -6.08 -19.20
CA ALA A 124 2.35 -5.84 -17.77
C ALA A 124 1.71 -7.04 -17.04
N THR A 125 2.09 -7.23 -15.77
CA THR A 125 1.53 -8.27 -14.91
C THR A 125 0.15 -7.85 -14.41
N PRO A 126 -0.89 -8.69 -14.48
CA PRO A 126 -2.18 -8.35 -13.90
C PRO A 126 -2.07 -8.22 -12.38
N LEU A 127 -2.65 -7.16 -11.81
CA LEU A 127 -2.55 -6.85 -10.39
C LEU A 127 -2.91 -8.03 -9.47
N PRO A 128 -3.96 -8.84 -9.71
CA PRO A 128 -4.25 -10.01 -8.88
C PRO A 128 -3.08 -11.01 -8.75
N ASP A 129 -2.25 -11.14 -9.78
CA ASP A 129 -1.12 -12.08 -9.83
C ASP A 129 0.20 -11.46 -9.35
N PHE A 130 0.23 -10.13 -9.20
CA PHE A 130 1.44 -9.41 -8.79
C PHE A 130 1.78 -9.65 -7.31
N VAL A 131 3.05 -9.89 -6.98
CA VAL A 131 3.53 -9.99 -5.60
C VAL A 131 4.15 -8.65 -5.21
N HIS A 132 3.59 -8.03 -4.18
CA HIS A 132 4.01 -6.71 -3.75
C HIS A 132 5.34 -6.76 -2.97
N PRO A 133 6.34 -5.93 -3.31
CA PRO A 133 7.60 -5.89 -2.57
C PRO A 133 7.42 -5.20 -1.21
N VAL A 134 8.29 -5.51 -0.24
CA VAL A 134 8.23 -4.94 1.12
C VAL A 134 8.35 -3.41 1.08
N LYS A 135 9.30 -2.88 0.29
CA LYS A 135 9.45 -1.43 0.02
C LYS A 135 9.11 -1.15 -1.44
N ALA A 136 8.09 -0.34 -1.67
CA ALA A 136 7.56 -0.10 -3.02
C ALA A 136 7.35 1.39 -3.29
N PHE A 137 7.74 1.83 -4.48
CA PHE A 137 7.41 3.13 -5.05
C PHE A 137 6.50 2.92 -6.26
N TYR A 138 5.19 3.05 -6.06
CA TYR A 138 4.21 2.83 -7.12
C TYR A 138 4.03 4.10 -7.95
N VAL A 139 4.33 4.05 -9.25
CA VAL A 139 4.14 5.17 -10.17
C VAL A 139 2.88 4.98 -11.00
N PHE A 140 2.05 6.01 -11.08
CA PHE A 140 0.83 6.05 -11.86
C PHE A 140 0.91 7.12 -12.95
N GLY A 141 0.38 6.78 -14.13
CA GLY A 141 0.29 7.68 -15.28
C GLY A 141 -0.66 8.85 -15.08
N PRO A 142 -0.59 9.87 -15.95
CA PRO A 142 -1.54 10.99 -15.96
C PRO A 142 -2.94 10.51 -16.38
N GLU A 143 -3.98 11.22 -15.96
CA GLU A 143 -5.38 10.87 -16.26
C GLU A 143 -5.72 10.76 -17.76
N ASP A 144 -4.97 11.46 -18.60
CA ASP A 144 -5.18 11.62 -20.03
C ASP A 144 -3.95 11.17 -20.85
N GLY A 145 -3.16 10.25 -20.30
CA GLY A 145 -2.01 9.68 -20.99
C GLY A 145 -1.50 8.41 -20.32
N THR A 146 -0.25 8.07 -20.62
CA THR A 146 0.47 6.92 -20.06
C THR A 146 1.74 7.40 -19.37
N ILE A 147 2.30 6.57 -18.49
CA ILE A 147 3.67 6.73 -17.99
C ILE A 147 4.63 6.73 -19.20
N GLY A 148 5.59 7.67 -19.20
CA GLY A 148 6.61 7.76 -20.24
C GLY A 148 7.54 6.54 -20.25
N GLN A 149 7.97 6.15 -21.45
CA GLN A 149 8.81 4.95 -21.65
C GLN A 149 10.10 5.01 -20.82
N GLU A 150 10.64 6.21 -20.59
CA GLU A 150 11.83 6.45 -19.78
C GLU A 150 11.72 6.06 -18.30
N ILE A 151 10.49 6.01 -17.76
CA ILE A 151 10.20 5.50 -16.41
C ILE A 151 9.91 4.00 -16.49
N ILE A 152 9.15 3.56 -17.50
CA ILE A 152 8.82 2.14 -17.71
C ILE A 152 10.09 1.30 -17.86
N ASP A 153 11.07 1.76 -18.65
CA ASP A 153 12.34 1.04 -18.91
C ASP A 153 13.20 0.85 -17.65
N LYS A 154 12.93 1.60 -16.59
CA LYS A 154 13.65 1.53 -15.30
C LYS A 154 12.86 0.83 -14.22
N ALA A 155 11.61 0.43 -14.50
CA ALA A 155 10.74 -0.19 -13.52
C ALA A 155 11.20 -1.63 -13.22
N ASP A 156 11.19 -2.00 -11.95
CA ASP A 156 11.42 -3.38 -11.51
C ASP A 156 10.24 -4.27 -11.92
N ALA A 157 9.03 -3.70 -11.96
CA ALA A 157 7.87 -4.35 -12.55
C ALA A 157 6.88 -3.33 -13.13
N VAL A 158 6.09 -3.80 -14.10
CA VAL A 158 4.94 -3.08 -14.64
C VAL A 158 3.69 -3.90 -14.38
N VAL A 159 2.68 -3.26 -13.80
CA VAL A 159 1.46 -3.89 -13.29
C VAL A 159 0.25 -3.18 -13.88
N TYR A 160 -0.84 -3.90 -14.15
CA TYR A 160 -2.08 -3.29 -14.61
C TYR A 160 -3.30 -3.83 -13.86
N VAL A 161 -4.34 -3.00 -13.76
CA VAL A 161 -5.63 -3.41 -13.19
C VAL A 161 -6.49 -4.01 -14.31
N PRO A 162 -6.85 -5.31 -14.28
CA PRO A 162 -7.53 -5.99 -15.39
C PRO A 162 -9.01 -5.61 -15.47
N THR A 163 -9.28 -4.48 -16.12
CA THR A 163 -10.63 -3.92 -16.32
C THR A 163 -10.93 -3.67 -17.80
N VAL A 164 -12.20 -3.47 -18.12
CA VAL A 164 -12.62 -3.02 -19.46
C VAL A 164 -12.40 -1.50 -19.55
N GLY A 165 -11.31 -1.10 -20.19
CA GLY A 165 -10.89 0.30 -20.29
C GLY A 165 -10.01 0.76 -19.13
N CYS A 166 -9.57 2.02 -19.17
CA CYS A 166 -8.80 2.61 -18.07
C CYS A 166 -9.70 2.97 -16.89
N MET A 167 -9.17 2.80 -15.68
CA MET A 167 -9.82 3.19 -14.44
C MET A 167 -9.43 4.64 -14.07
N ASN A 168 -10.31 5.35 -13.36
CA ASN A 168 -9.98 6.65 -12.77
C ASN A 168 -8.70 6.56 -11.92
N LEU A 169 -7.80 7.54 -12.03
CA LEU A 169 -6.50 7.56 -11.35
C LEU A 169 -6.58 7.27 -9.84
N ALA A 170 -7.46 7.96 -9.12
CA ALA A 170 -7.62 7.76 -7.67
C ALA A 170 -8.24 6.39 -7.33
N ALA A 171 -9.15 5.90 -8.17
CA ALA A 171 -9.70 4.56 -8.03
C ALA A 171 -8.62 3.48 -8.25
N SER A 172 -7.75 3.64 -9.24
CA SER A 172 -6.63 2.72 -9.51
C SER A 172 -5.69 2.62 -8.30
N VAL A 173 -5.36 3.76 -7.68
CA VAL A 173 -4.55 3.79 -6.45
C VAL A 173 -5.25 3.04 -5.31
N ASN A 174 -6.56 3.26 -5.10
CA ASN A 174 -7.31 2.55 -4.07
C ASN A 174 -7.32 1.03 -4.30
N VAL A 175 -7.53 0.59 -5.54
CA VAL A 175 -7.55 -0.84 -5.88
C VAL A 175 -6.18 -1.47 -5.62
N LEU A 176 -5.10 -0.82 -6.01
CA LEU A 176 -3.74 -1.31 -5.78
C LEU A 176 -3.39 -1.40 -4.29
N LEU A 177 -3.73 -0.36 -3.50
CA LEU A 177 -3.45 -0.36 -2.07
C LEU A 177 -4.31 -1.38 -1.31
N TYR A 178 -5.56 -1.57 -1.73
CA TYR A 178 -6.41 -2.62 -1.18
C TYR A 178 -5.89 -4.02 -1.53
N ASP A 179 -5.45 -4.25 -2.77
CA ASP A 179 -4.88 -5.53 -3.18
C ASP A 179 -3.61 -5.88 -2.36
N ARG A 180 -2.71 -4.91 -2.18
CA ARG A 180 -1.54 -5.05 -1.30
C ARG A 180 -1.93 -5.44 0.12
N LEU A 181 -2.88 -4.72 0.72
CA LEU A 181 -3.36 -4.99 2.07
C LEU A 181 -4.02 -6.37 2.18
N ALA A 182 -4.88 -6.73 1.22
CA ALA A 182 -5.56 -8.02 1.21
C ALA A 182 -4.58 -9.19 1.06
N LYS A 183 -3.51 -9.03 0.26
CA LYS A 183 -2.44 -10.02 0.13
C LYS A 183 -1.62 -10.15 1.40
N SER A 184 -1.22 -9.05 2.04
CA SER A 184 -0.48 -9.10 3.30
C SER A 184 -1.28 -9.75 4.43
N HIS A 185 -2.60 -9.52 4.49
CA HIS A 185 -3.49 -10.22 5.43
C HIS A 185 -3.54 -11.73 5.17
N ARG A 186 -3.58 -12.16 3.91
CA ARG A 186 -3.59 -13.59 3.54
C ARG A 186 -2.26 -14.27 3.91
N GLU A 187 -1.15 -13.62 3.61
CA GLU A 187 0.19 -14.10 3.97
C GLU A 187 0.35 -14.22 5.48
N ALA A 188 -0.02 -13.17 6.22
CA ALA A 188 0.03 -13.20 7.68
C ALA A 188 -0.92 -14.27 8.26
N ALA A 189 -2.13 -14.43 7.73
CA ALA A 189 -3.04 -15.50 8.15
C ALA A 189 -2.50 -16.90 7.85
N SER A 190 -1.80 -17.08 6.71
CA SER A 190 -1.13 -18.34 6.38
C SER A 190 -0.01 -18.67 7.37
N LEU A 191 0.84 -17.68 7.71
CA LEU A 191 1.90 -17.84 8.70
C LEU A 191 1.34 -18.12 10.10
N THR A 192 0.32 -17.37 10.51
CA THR A 192 -0.35 -17.48 11.80
C THR A 192 -1.23 -18.71 11.94
N SER A 193 -1.76 -19.30 10.86
CA SER A 193 -2.46 -20.59 10.96
C SER A 193 -1.58 -21.73 11.52
N SER A 194 -0.26 -21.51 11.55
CA SER A 194 0.76 -22.38 12.15
C SER A 194 1.01 -22.09 13.66
N LEU A 195 0.58 -20.95 14.18
CA LEU A 195 0.80 -20.47 15.55
C LEU A 195 -0.51 -19.91 16.13
N ALA A 196 -1.08 -20.56 17.16
CA ALA A 196 -2.43 -20.37 17.69
C ALA A 196 -2.91 -18.93 18.06
N SER A 197 -2.08 -17.90 17.91
CA SER A 197 -2.43 -16.50 18.15
C SER A 197 -2.65 -15.78 16.82
N GLY A 198 -3.92 -15.57 16.43
CA GLY A 198 -4.36 -14.82 15.26
C GLY A 198 -3.66 -13.46 15.02
N LEU A 199 -3.90 -12.87 13.84
CA LEU A 199 -3.32 -11.58 13.43
C LEU A 199 -3.47 -10.51 14.55
N PRO A 200 -2.47 -9.61 14.76
CA PRO A 200 -2.57 -8.60 15.81
C PRO A 200 -3.88 -7.83 15.73
N SER A 201 -4.59 -7.76 16.85
CA SER A 201 -5.95 -7.20 16.93
C SER A 201 -6.06 -5.73 16.47
N ASN A 202 -4.96 -4.99 16.42
CA ASN A 202 -4.91 -3.62 15.94
C ASN A 202 -4.87 -3.48 14.41
N LEU A 203 -4.61 -4.55 13.66
CA LEU A 203 -4.54 -4.54 12.19
C LEU A 203 -5.83 -5.02 11.52
N SER A 204 -6.78 -5.61 12.26
CA SER A 204 -8.06 -6.10 11.73
C SER A 204 -9.13 -6.27 12.82
N GLY A 205 -10.38 -6.44 12.40
CA GLY A 205 -11.48 -6.75 13.32
C GLY A 205 -11.96 -5.57 14.17
N ASP A 206 -12.66 -5.89 15.25
CA ASP A 206 -13.42 -4.92 16.07
C ASP A 206 -12.57 -3.81 16.68
N ALA A 207 -11.30 -4.08 17.02
CA ALA A 207 -10.41 -3.08 17.61
C ALA A 207 -10.00 -2.01 16.58
N LEU A 208 -9.60 -2.40 15.37
CA LEU A 208 -9.38 -1.47 14.27
C LEU A 208 -10.65 -0.66 13.96
N ILE A 209 -11.81 -1.32 13.87
CA ILE A 209 -13.10 -0.63 13.61
C ILE A 209 -13.37 0.44 14.66
N ARG A 210 -13.14 0.14 15.94
CA ARG A 210 -13.35 1.11 17.04
C ARG A 210 -12.38 2.27 17.00
N GLN A 211 -11.15 2.04 16.53
CA GLN A 211 -10.14 3.07 16.34
C GLN A 211 -10.43 3.97 15.13
N SER A 212 -10.92 3.40 14.02
CA SER A 212 -11.10 4.10 12.75
C SER A 212 -12.45 4.79 12.60
N ARG A 213 -13.51 4.28 13.24
CA ARG A 213 -14.85 4.86 13.11
C ARG A 213 -14.90 6.26 13.74
N ASP A 214 -15.67 7.16 13.12
CA ASP A 214 -15.95 8.45 13.75
C ASP A 214 -16.92 8.30 14.93
N ASN A 215 -17.06 9.36 15.72
CA ASN A 215 -17.92 9.38 16.92
C ASN A 215 -19.43 9.20 16.61
N ASN A 216 -19.82 9.38 15.34
CA ASN A 216 -21.21 9.29 14.89
C ASN A 216 -21.57 7.84 14.47
N ASN A 217 -20.59 7.03 14.08
CA ASN A 217 -20.81 5.65 13.70
C ASN A 217 -20.92 4.71 14.93
N ARG A 218 -22.15 4.35 15.29
CA ARG A 218 -22.49 3.44 16.40
C ARG A 218 -23.08 2.10 15.96
N THR A 219 -23.11 1.84 14.66
CA THR A 219 -23.72 0.65 14.06
C THR A 219 -23.00 -0.64 14.47
N ARG A 220 -23.72 -1.76 14.52
CA ARG A 220 -23.20 -3.09 14.86
C ARG A 220 -23.86 -4.17 14.00
N VAL A 221 -23.13 -5.25 13.72
CA VAL A 221 -23.68 -6.43 13.05
C VAL A 221 -24.73 -7.13 13.93
N LYS A 222 -25.75 -7.71 13.30
CA LYS A 222 -26.75 -8.51 14.01
C LYS A 222 -26.08 -9.78 14.54
N VAL A 223 -26.05 -9.94 15.86
CA VAL A 223 -25.61 -11.22 16.46
C VAL A 223 -26.68 -12.26 16.13
N ALA A 224 -26.26 -13.38 15.54
CA ALA A 224 -27.16 -14.50 15.27
C ALA A 224 -27.82 -14.93 16.58
N ARG A 225 -29.15 -14.89 16.62
CA ARG A 225 -29.92 -15.32 17.80
C ARG A 225 -29.85 -16.84 17.87
N ALA A 226 -29.48 -17.39 19.02
CA ALA A 226 -29.55 -18.84 19.24
C ALA A 226 -30.95 -19.36 18.88
N PRO A 227 -31.06 -20.54 18.23
CA PRO A 227 -32.36 -21.11 17.87
C PRO A 227 -33.21 -21.25 19.14
N ARG A 228 -34.44 -20.69 19.10
CA ARG A 228 -35.39 -20.81 20.21
C ARG A 228 -35.65 -22.29 20.45
N LYS A 229 -35.49 -22.76 21.69
CA LYS A 229 -35.91 -24.12 22.08
C LYS A 229 -37.35 -24.35 21.60
N PRO A 230 -37.66 -25.49 20.96
CA PRO A 230 -39.03 -25.79 20.58
C PRO A 230 -39.91 -25.73 21.83
N ARG A 231 -41.05 -25.04 21.72
CA ARG A 231 -42.07 -25.04 22.78
C ARG A 231 -42.44 -26.49 23.04
N HIS A 232 -42.41 -26.91 24.31
CA HIS A 232 -43.00 -28.19 24.70
C HIS A 232 -44.43 -28.23 24.16
N VAL A 233 -44.67 -29.14 23.21
CA VAL A 233 -46.02 -29.53 22.85
C VAL A 233 -46.48 -30.43 23.99
N GLU A 234 -47.40 -29.95 24.81
CA GLU A 234 -48.11 -30.82 25.75
C GLU A 234 -48.81 -31.91 24.94
N SER A 235 -48.45 -33.16 25.22
CA SER A 235 -49.10 -34.34 24.71
C SER A 235 -50.55 -34.37 25.20
N SER A 236 -51.47 -33.89 24.39
CA SER A 236 -52.88 -34.23 24.54
C SER A 236 -53.07 -35.62 23.93
N SER A 237 -53.32 -36.58 24.82
CA SER A 237 -53.84 -37.88 24.50
C SER A 237 -55.24 -37.74 23.89
N VAL A 238 -55.55 -38.59 22.89
CA VAL A 238 -56.82 -39.30 22.65
C VAL A 238 -56.92 -39.70 21.17
N GLY A 239 -57.26 -40.96 20.93
CA GLY A 239 -58.09 -41.34 19.77
C GLY A 239 -57.42 -42.23 18.72
N SER A 240 -57.47 -43.54 18.96
CA SER A 240 -57.22 -44.59 17.97
C SER A 240 -58.24 -44.56 16.82
N SER A 241 -57.79 -44.64 15.57
CA SER A 241 -58.48 -45.41 14.51
C SER A 241 -57.53 -45.72 13.35
N SER A 242 -57.41 -47.00 13.07
CA SER A 242 -56.65 -47.63 11.99
C SER A 242 -57.08 -47.16 10.60
N LEU A 243 -56.13 -47.09 9.66
CA LEU A 243 -56.26 -47.53 8.24
C LEU A 243 -54.87 -47.48 7.57
N GLU A 244 -54.58 -48.55 6.83
CA GLU A 244 -53.35 -48.96 6.13
C GLU A 244 -52.96 -48.08 4.90
N PRO A 245 -51.76 -48.26 4.31
CA PRO A 245 -51.07 -47.22 3.54
C PRO A 245 -51.34 -47.28 2.03
N SER A 246 -51.29 -46.13 1.37
CA SER A 246 -51.18 -46.05 -0.09
C SER A 246 -49.95 -45.26 -0.51
N SER A 247 -49.01 -45.99 -1.11
CA SER A 247 -48.02 -45.59 -2.10
C SER A 247 -48.38 -44.32 -2.88
N ILE A 248 -47.41 -43.40 -3.02
CA ILE A 248 -47.11 -42.70 -4.28
C ILE A 248 -45.62 -42.30 -4.24
N ASP A 249 -44.89 -42.91 -5.16
CA ASP A 249 -43.59 -42.49 -5.68
C ASP A 249 -43.74 -41.13 -6.38
N ASN A 250 -42.76 -40.22 -6.25
CA ASN A 250 -42.47 -39.29 -7.33
C ASN A 250 -41.03 -38.76 -7.26
N THR A 251 -40.20 -39.42 -8.04
CA THR A 251 -38.96 -38.94 -8.64
C THR A 251 -39.18 -37.57 -9.29
N ILE A 252 -38.34 -36.57 -8.98
CA ILE A 252 -38.18 -35.37 -9.81
C ILE A 252 -36.78 -35.38 -10.42
N VAL A 253 -36.80 -35.39 -11.75
CA VAL A 253 -35.71 -35.34 -12.70
C VAL A 253 -35.01 -33.98 -12.64
N VAL A 254 -33.68 -34.01 -12.54
CA VAL A 254 -32.82 -32.85 -12.80
C VAL A 254 -32.48 -32.84 -14.29
N THR A 255 -32.90 -31.78 -14.99
CA THR A 255 -32.38 -31.45 -16.33
C THR A 255 -31.70 -30.09 -16.25
N ALA A 256 -30.41 -30.11 -16.57
CA ALA A 256 -29.56 -28.95 -16.72
C ALA A 256 -29.78 -28.28 -18.09
N ALA A 257 -29.66 -26.96 -18.09
CA ALA A 257 -29.18 -26.14 -19.21
C ALA A 257 -28.33 -25.02 -18.61
#